data_AF-K0WGR4-F1
#
_entry.id   AF-K0WGR4-F1
#
_cell.length_a   1.000
_cell.length_b   1.000
_cell.length_c   1.000
_cell.angle_alpha   90.00
_cell.angle_beta   90.00
_cell.angle_gamma   90.00
#
_symmetry.space_group_name_H-M   'P 1'
#
loop_
_entity.id
_entity.type
_entity.pdbx_description
1 polymer ?
#
loop_
_entity_poly.entity_id
_entity_poly.type
_entity_poly.pdbx_seq_one_letter_code
_entity_poly.pdbx_strand_id
1 'polypeptide(L)'
;MNDTVALSSSDLRKRLRVDPNAVTINSQGFSFREIFARLPSGVIADDLKEPEIWKNVQLSNKALRKFDRVIVVSFDESWLAEAYVENADSEMALLAKPRIVSFSERTEKLFSDGTYSVRWTGAGYDVIRLRDEAKMTDTFANSPLAERALANLYPRRV
;
A
#
# COMPACT_ATOMS: atom_id res chain seq x y z
N MET A 1 -30.81 -44.47 33.37
CA MET A 1 -29.34 -44.29 33.50
C MET A 1 -28.85 -43.71 32.18
N ASN A 2 -28.69 -42.39 32.09
CA ASN A 2 -28.04 -41.73 30.96
C ASN A 2 -26.83 -41.01 31.52
N ASP A 3 -25.67 -41.65 31.40
CA ASP A 3 -24.38 -41.04 31.74
C ASP A 3 -24.07 -39.97 30.69
N THR A 4 -24.28 -38.72 31.06
CA THR A 4 -23.70 -37.57 30.36
C THR A 4 -22.20 -37.57 30.64
N VAL A 5 -21.44 -38.38 29.90
CA VAL A 5 -19.99 -38.43 30.01
C VAL A 5 -19.44 -37.07 29.61
N ALA A 6 -18.94 -36.31 30.59
CA ALA A 6 -18.26 -35.05 30.37
C ALA A 6 -17.02 -35.31 29.50
N LEU A 7 -17.05 -34.86 28.24
CA LEU A 7 -15.93 -34.93 27.32
C LEU A 7 -14.75 -34.16 27.91
N SER A 8 -13.61 -34.85 28.09
CA SER A 8 -12.38 -34.21 28.58
C SER A 8 -11.85 -33.22 27.53
N SER A 9 -11.20 -32.15 27.99
CA SER A 9 -10.62 -31.13 27.10
C SER A 9 -9.56 -31.71 26.13
N SER A 10 -8.91 -32.81 26.49
CA SER A 10 -7.95 -33.52 25.64
C SER A 10 -8.63 -34.33 24.53
N ASP A 11 -9.79 -34.91 24.79
CA ASP A 11 -10.59 -35.61 23.78
C ASP A 11 -11.24 -34.64 22.79
N LEU A 12 -11.60 -33.43 23.24
CA LEU A 12 -12.08 -32.36 22.37
C LEU A 12 -11.00 -31.93 21.36
N ARG A 13 -9.74 -31.75 21.81
CA ARG A 13 -8.62 -31.35 20.93
C ARG A 13 -8.24 -32.42 19.90
N LYS A 14 -8.39 -33.71 20.22
CA LYS A 14 -8.13 -34.80 19.26
C LYS A 14 -9.09 -34.80 18.06
N ARG A 15 -10.30 -34.26 18.23
CA ARG A 15 -11.34 -34.17 17.18
C ARG A 15 -11.20 -32.95 16.27
N LEU A 16 -10.43 -31.94 16.67
CA LEU A 16 -10.16 -30.74 15.86
C LEU A 16 -9.05 -31.01 14.84
N ARG A 17 -9.33 -31.87 13.84
CA ARG A 17 -8.45 -32.07 12.69
C ARG A 17 -8.91 -31.17 11.55
N VAL A 18 -7.96 -30.47 10.92
CA VAL A 18 -8.22 -29.70 9.70
C VAL A 18 -8.47 -30.69 8.57
N ASP A 19 -9.58 -30.52 7.83
CA ASP A 19 -9.87 -31.31 6.63
C ASP A 19 -8.82 -30.97 5.56
N PRO A 20 -8.02 -31.94 5.07
CA PRO A 20 -7.05 -31.70 4.01
C PRO A 20 -7.69 -31.11 2.74
N ASN A 21 -8.97 -31.39 2.45
CA ASN A 21 -9.67 -30.84 1.29
C ASN A 21 -10.01 -29.36 1.45
N ALA A 22 -10.02 -28.84 2.67
CA ALA A 22 -10.16 -27.42 2.97
C ALA A 22 -8.81 -26.68 2.92
N VAL A 23 -7.70 -27.38 2.68
CA VAL A 23 -6.37 -26.80 2.55
C VAL A 23 -6.05 -26.59 1.08
N THR A 24 -5.80 -25.34 0.69
CA THR A 24 -5.33 -25.00 -0.66
C THR A 24 -3.88 -24.53 -0.60
N ILE A 25 -3.01 -25.15 -1.40
CA ILE A 25 -1.62 -24.73 -1.55
C ILE A 25 -1.53 -23.72 -2.70
N ASN A 26 -1.08 -22.51 -2.38
CA ASN A 26 -0.90 -21.47 -3.38
C ASN A 26 0.38 -21.70 -4.19
N SER A 27 0.31 -22.55 -5.22
CA SER A 27 1.50 -22.95 -5.99
C SER A 27 1.99 -21.88 -6.98
N GLN A 28 1.16 -20.86 -7.29
CA GLN A 28 1.45 -19.81 -8.29
C GLN A 28 0.76 -18.45 -8.04
N GLY A 29 0.29 -18.16 -6.82
CA GLY A 29 -0.39 -16.89 -6.50
C GLY A 29 -1.92 -16.87 -6.66
N PHE A 30 -2.58 -17.95 -7.10
CA PHE A 30 -4.02 -17.96 -7.38
C PHE A 30 -4.96 -18.11 -6.18
N SER A 31 -4.46 -18.59 -5.03
CA SER A 31 -5.33 -18.89 -3.87
C SER A 31 -5.60 -17.68 -2.97
N PHE A 32 -4.70 -16.68 -2.96
CA PHE A 32 -4.88 -15.43 -2.23
C PHE A 32 -4.45 -14.26 -3.11
N ARG A 33 -5.06 -13.09 -2.93
CA ARG A 33 -4.71 -11.89 -3.71
C ARG A 33 -3.65 -11.10 -2.97
N GLU A 34 -2.72 -10.53 -3.72
CA GLU A 34 -1.74 -9.57 -3.24
C GLU A 34 -2.06 -8.18 -3.80
N ILE A 35 -2.20 -7.21 -2.92
CA ILE A 35 -2.54 -5.83 -3.26
C ILE A 35 -1.39 -4.93 -2.85
N PHE A 36 -0.95 -4.08 -3.77
CA PHE A 36 0.02 -3.03 -3.51
C PHE A 36 -0.68 -1.67 -3.49
N ALA A 37 -0.54 -0.94 -2.39
CA ALA A 37 -1.15 0.37 -2.19
C ALA A 37 -0.08 1.41 -1.81
N ARG A 38 -0.10 2.55 -2.48
CA ARG A 38 0.68 3.73 -2.09
C ARG A 38 -0.23 4.69 -1.34
N LEU A 39 0.22 5.15 -0.19
CA LEU A 39 -0.54 6.08 0.63
C LEU A 39 -0.39 7.52 0.11
N PRO A 40 -1.40 8.36 0.32
CA PRO A 40 -1.28 9.79 0.07
C PRO A 40 -0.31 10.43 1.06
N SER A 41 0.17 11.62 0.71
CA SER A 41 1.03 12.43 1.59
C SER A 41 0.34 12.70 2.93
N GLY A 42 1.10 12.64 4.02
CA GLY A 42 0.65 12.93 5.38
C GLY A 42 0.14 11.73 6.17
N VAL A 43 -0.08 10.58 5.53
CA VAL A 43 -0.49 9.35 6.25
C VAL A 43 0.70 8.71 6.97
N ILE A 44 0.52 8.40 8.24
CA ILE A 44 1.51 7.72 9.08
C ILE A 44 1.11 6.25 9.31
N ALA A 45 2.06 5.44 9.78
CA ALA A 45 1.83 4.01 9.99
C ALA A 45 0.69 3.72 10.98
N ASP A 46 0.45 4.62 11.94
CA ASP A 46 -0.62 4.46 12.94
C ASP A 46 -2.02 4.56 12.32
N ASP A 47 -2.18 5.37 11.27
CA ASP A 47 -3.46 5.56 10.57
C ASP A 47 -3.95 4.26 9.91
N LEU A 48 -3.09 3.26 9.70
CA LEU A 48 -3.48 1.94 9.20
C LEU A 48 -4.43 1.19 10.15
N LYS A 49 -4.56 1.65 11.39
CA LYS A 49 -5.57 1.15 12.34
C LYS A 49 -6.98 1.62 12.00
N GLU A 50 -7.12 2.72 11.27
CA GLU A 50 -8.41 3.33 10.92
C GLU A 50 -9.01 2.62 9.70
N PRO A 51 -10.12 1.85 9.85
CA PRO A 51 -10.63 1.02 8.76
C PRO A 51 -11.21 1.83 7.58
N GLU A 52 -11.65 3.07 7.85
CA GLU A 52 -12.32 3.94 6.89
C GLU A 52 -11.39 4.51 5.81
N ILE A 53 -10.07 4.48 6.01
CA ILE A 53 -9.10 4.93 5.00
C ILE A 53 -9.23 4.12 3.68
N TRP A 54 -9.83 2.94 3.75
CA TRP A 54 -10.06 2.03 2.63
C TRP A 54 -11.40 2.24 1.94
N LYS A 55 -12.26 3.14 2.39
CA LYS A 55 -13.63 3.33 1.87
C LYS A 55 -13.68 3.48 0.35
N ASN A 56 -12.84 4.35 -0.20
CA ASN A 56 -12.78 4.56 -1.66
C ASN A 56 -12.27 3.31 -2.41
N VAL A 57 -11.40 2.51 -1.77
CA VAL A 57 -10.93 1.24 -2.34
C VAL A 57 -12.05 0.20 -2.34
N GLN A 58 -12.86 0.15 -1.29
CA GLN A 58 -14.00 -0.77 -1.18
C GLN A 58 -15.12 -0.48 -2.20
N LEU A 59 -15.30 0.79 -2.58
CA LEU A 59 -16.24 1.19 -3.63
C LEU A 59 -15.74 0.90 -5.07
N SER A 60 -14.52 0.40 -5.22
CA SER A 60 -13.90 0.12 -6.51
C SER A 60 -13.90 -1.37 -6.85
N ASN A 61 -13.49 -1.72 -8.07
CA ASN A 61 -13.24 -3.11 -8.47
C ASN A 61 -12.04 -3.76 -7.76
N LYS A 62 -11.35 -3.02 -6.88
CA LYS A 62 -10.21 -3.46 -6.07
C LYS A 62 -10.58 -3.61 -4.58
N ALA A 63 -11.87 -3.73 -4.28
CA ALA A 63 -12.36 -4.00 -2.93
C ALA A 63 -11.57 -5.13 -2.24
N LEU A 64 -11.08 -4.82 -1.03
CA LEU A 64 -10.28 -5.75 -0.22
C LEU A 64 -11.20 -6.82 0.36
N ARG A 65 -10.72 -8.05 0.44
CA ARG A 65 -11.44 -9.20 0.97
C ARG A 65 -10.61 -9.87 2.05
N LYS A 66 -11.30 -10.53 2.97
CA LYS A 66 -10.66 -11.31 4.03
C LYS A 66 -9.57 -12.25 3.46
N PHE A 67 -8.43 -12.27 4.12
CA PHE A 67 -7.21 -13.02 3.74
C PHE A 67 -6.43 -12.48 2.54
N ASP A 68 -6.84 -11.38 1.93
CA ASP A 68 -5.96 -10.67 1.01
C ASP A 68 -4.71 -10.19 1.75
N ARG A 69 -3.57 -10.28 1.07
CA ARG A 69 -2.31 -9.69 1.52
C ARG A 69 -2.20 -8.28 0.97
N VAL A 70 -1.91 -7.31 1.82
CA VAL A 70 -1.79 -5.90 1.45
C VAL A 70 -0.38 -5.42 1.79
N ILE A 71 0.34 -4.98 0.76
CA ILE A 71 1.60 -4.25 0.89
C ILE A 71 1.28 -2.77 0.73
N VAL A 72 1.54 -2.01 1.77
CA VAL A 72 1.32 -0.56 1.81
C VAL A 72 2.66 0.15 1.86
N VAL A 73 2.83 1.19 1.06
CA VAL A 73 4.04 2.02 1.05
C VAL A 73 3.67 3.46 1.36
N SER A 74 4.43 4.09 2.25
CA SER A 74 4.27 5.51 2.57
C SER A 74 4.54 6.39 1.36
N PHE A 75 3.97 7.60 1.35
CA PHE A 75 4.12 8.53 0.23
C PHE A 75 5.59 8.87 -0.07
N ASP A 76 6.38 9.07 0.98
CA ASP A 76 7.81 9.41 0.94
C ASP A 76 8.73 8.19 0.82
N GLU A 77 8.16 6.98 0.77
CA GLU A 77 8.86 5.68 0.76
C GLU A 77 9.77 5.45 1.99
N SER A 78 9.55 6.18 3.08
CA SER A 78 10.29 6.00 4.34
C SER A 78 9.88 4.74 5.11
N TRP A 79 8.73 4.14 4.81
CA TRP A 79 8.33 2.86 5.37
C TRP A 79 7.38 2.08 4.46
N LEU A 80 7.35 0.76 4.65
CA LEU A 80 6.30 -0.11 4.14
C LEU A 80 5.60 -0.87 5.28
N ALA A 81 4.37 -1.29 5.03
CA ALA A 81 3.65 -2.22 5.88
C ALA A 81 3.23 -3.44 5.08
N GLU A 82 3.43 -4.62 5.65
CA GLU A 82 2.79 -5.84 5.20
C GLU A 82 1.67 -6.21 6.17
N ALA A 83 0.45 -6.38 5.67
CA ALA A 83 -0.70 -6.76 6.47
C ALA A 83 -1.60 -7.77 5.74
N TYR A 84 -2.48 -8.42 6.49
CA TYR A 84 -3.58 -9.23 5.94
C TYR A 84 -4.91 -8.59 6.29
N VAL A 85 -5.88 -8.70 5.40
CA VAL A 85 -7.24 -8.22 5.67
C VAL A 85 -7.93 -9.17 6.64
N GLU A 86 -8.29 -8.66 7.81
CA GLU A 86 -9.02 -9.38 8.84
C GLU A 86 -10.51 -9.44 8.54
N ASN A 87 -11.07 -8.29 8.16
CA ASN A 87 -12.47 -8.11 7.81
C ASN A 87 -12.61 -6.97 6.78
N ALA A 88 -13.65 -7.03 5.96
CA ALA A 88 -13.94 -6.01 4.97
C ALA A 88 -15.42 -6.03 4.60
N ASP A 89 -15.99 -4.84 4.40
CA ASP A 89 -17.32 -4.61 3.84
C ASP A 89 -17.26 -3.48 2.79
N SER A 90 -18.41 -2.94 2.39
CA SER A 90 -18.47 -1.89 1.37
C SER A 90 -17.93 -0.53 1.84
N GLU A 91 -17.80 -0.31 3.14
CA GLU A 91 -17.42 0.97 3.73
C GLU A 91 -16.01 0.95 4.34
N MET A 92 -15.50 -0.21 4.75
CA MET A 92 -14.25 -0.31 5.49
C MET A 92 -13.42 -1.57 5.19
N ALA A 93 -12.14 -1.53 5.57
CA ALA A 93 -11.29 -2.72 5.65
C ALA A 93 -10.46 -2.68 6.94
N LEU A 94 -10.51 -3.74 7.73
CA LEU A 94 -9.68 -3.91 8.91
C LEU A 94 -8.45 -4.75 8.56
N LEU A 95 -7.26 -4.23 8.88
CA LEU A 95 -6.00 -4.91 8.69
C LEU A 95 -5.53 -5.60 9.98
N ALA A 96 -5.22 -6.89 9.90
CA ALA A 96 -4.60 -7.63 10.98
C ALA A 96 -3.13 -7.24 11.13
N LYS A 97 -2.80 -6.62 12.28
CA LYS A 97 -1.44 -6.30 12.78
C LYS A 97 -0.40 -6.06 11.67
N PRO A 98 -0.38 -4.86 11.05
CA PRO A 98 0.59 -4.53 10.02
C PRO A 98 2.03 -4.67 10.53
N ARG A 99 2.87 -5.38 9.77
CA ARG A 99 4.31 -5.45 9.99
C ARG A 99 4.97 -4.28 9.29
N ILE A 100 5.39 -3.29 10.07
CA ILE A 100 6.09 -2.11 9.55
C ILE A 100 7.57 -2.41 9.33
N VAL A 101 8.09 -1.99 8.19
CA VAL A 101 9.52 -1.98 7.86
C VAL A 101 9.89 -0.56 7.47
N SER A 102 10.81 0.05 8.21
CA SER A 102 11.33 1.39 7.91
C SER A 102 12.50 1.31 6.95
N PHE A 103 12.60 2.32 6.09
CA PHE A 103 13.70 2.56 5.16
C PHE A 103 14.48 3.80 5.57
N SER A 104 15.65 3.99 4.96
CA SER A 104 16.35 5.27 5.04
C SER A 104 15.54 6.35 4.33
N GLU A 105 15.55 7.56 4.89
CA GLU A 105 14.95 8.71 4.23
C GLU A 105 15.56 8.93 2.84
N ARG A 106 14.75 9.45 1.92
CA ARG A 106 15.23 9.82 0.59
C ARG A 106 16.22 10.99 0.72
N THR A 107 17.48 10.71 0.44
CA THR A 107 18.57 11.71 0.47
C THR A 107 18.79 12.40 -0.87
N GLU A 108 17.95 12.10 -1.86
CA GLU A 108 18.05 12.66 -3.20
C GLU A 108 17.77 14.16 -3.18
N LYS A 109 18.78 14.95 -3.57
CA LYS A 109 18.61 16.38 -3.78
C LYS A 109 17.99 16.60 -5.15
N LEU A 110 16.71 16.93 -5.18
CA LEU A 110 15.98 17.23 -6.40
C LEU A 110 16.43 18.58 -6.99
N PHE A 111 16.45 18.64 -8.33
CA PHE A 111 16.81 19.84 -9.05
C PHE A 111 15.81 20.97 -8.80
N SER A 112 16.32 22.19 -8.62
CA SER A 112 15.54 23.42 -8.55
C SER A 112 16.42 24.60 -9.00
N ASP A 113 15.87 25.46 -9.86
CA ASP A 113 16.61 26.59 -10.46
C ASP A 113 15.98 27.97 -10.16
N GLY A 114 15.03 28.02 -9.21
CA GLY A 114 14.31 29.24 -8.84
C GLY A 114 13.13 29.58 -9.75
N THR A 115 13.01 28.98 -10.94
CA THR A 115 11.81 29.06 -11.79
C THR A 115 11.01 27.76 -11.75
N TYR A 116 11.71 26.64 -11.85
CA TYR A 116 11.16 25.29 -11.85
C TYR A 116 11.83 24.44 -10.77
N SER A 117 11.11 23.41 -10.32
CA SER A 117 11.63 22.39 -9.42
C SER A 117 11.12 21.02 -9.82
N VAL A 118 11.98 20.01 -9.69
CA VAL A 118 11.57 18.61 -9.72
C VAL A 118 10.95 18.27 -8.37
N ARG A 119 9.84 17.54 -8.39
CA ARG A 119 9.09 17.14 -7.19
C ARG A 119 8.73 15.67 -7.27
N TRP A 120 8.82 14.99 -6.13
CA TRP A 120 8.31 13.63 -5.97
C TRP A 120 6.81 13.62 -5.73
N THR A 121 6.10 12.72 -6.41
CA THR A 121 4.63 12.64 -6.38
C THR A 121 4.10 11.41 -5.63
N GLY A 122 4.97 10.64 -4.97
CA GLY A 122 4.60 9.35 -4.35
C GLY A 122 4.73 8.15 -5.28
N ALA A 123 4.74 8.37 -6.60
CA ALA A 123 4.85 7.32 -7.62
C ALA A 123 5.87 7.64 -8.74
N GLY A 124 6.48 8.82 -8.70
CA GLY A 124 7.42 9.30 -9.71
C GLY A 124 7.77 10.76 -9.50
N TYR A 125 8.30 11.38 -10.55
CA TYR A 125 8.87 12.73 -10.53
C TYR A 125 8.16 13.61 -11.55
N ASP A 126 7.67 14.77 -11.14
CA ASP A 126 7.15 15.79 -12.05
C ASP A 126 7.95 17.09 -11.93
N VAL A 127 7.83 17.96 -12.93
CA VAL A 127 8.36 19.32 -12.89
C VAL A 127 7.24 20.27 -12.54
N ILE A 128 7.45 21.10 -11.52
CA ILE A 128 6.56 22.19 -11.14
C ILE A 128 7.21 23.54 -11.42
N ARG A 129 6.38 24.54 -11.68
CA ARG A 129 6.81 25.95 -11.71
C ARG A 129 6.65 26.56 -10.32
N LEU A 130 7.71 27.14 -9.78
CA LEU A 130 7.74 27.59 -8.38
C LEU A 130 6.82 28.79 -8.09
N ARG A 131 6.52 29.63 -9.08
CA ARG A 131 5.71 30.84 -8.88
C ARG A 131 4.24 30.55 -8.53
N ASP A 132 3.70 29.44 -9.01
CA ASP A 132 2.28 29.09 -8.96
C ASP A 132 2.01 27.59 -8.74
N GLU A 133 3.08 26.82 -8.45
CA GLU A 133 3.07 25.37 -8.24
C GLU A 133 2.43 24.55 -9.38
N ALA A 134 2.30 25.16 -10.56
CA ALA A 134 1.68 24.50 -11.70
C ALA A 134 2.54 23.33 -12.17
N LYS A 135 1.91 22.16 -12.36
CA LYS A 135 2.52 20.99 -12.98
C LYS A 135 2.82 21.30 -14.46
N MET A 136 4.09 21.20 -14.84
CA MET A 136 4.59 21.56 -16.17
C MET A 136 4.83 20.36 -17.08
N THR A 137 4.97 19.16 -16.51
CA THR A 137 5.26 17.92 -17.24
C THR A 137 4.42 16.76 -16.74
N ASP A 138 4.39 15.68 -17.50
CA ASP A 138 3.95 14.38 -16.97
C ASP A 138 4.87 13.87 -15.85
N THR A 139 4.47 12.75 -15.24
CA THR A 139 5.22 12.08 -14.18
C THR A 139 6.18 11.06 -14.77
N PHE A 140 7.45 11.14 -14.41
CA PHE A 140 8.55 10.29 -14.87
C PHE A 140 8.99 9.31 -13.78
N ALA A 141 9.65 8.22 -14.18
CA ALA A 141 10.10 7.18 -13.26
C ALA A 141 11.32 7.57 -12.41
N ASN A 142 12.12 8.56 -12.83
CA ASN A 142 13.31 9.01 -12.11
C ASN A 142 13.58 10.51 -12.32
N SER A 143 14.32 11.13 -11.38
CA SER A 143 14.64 12.58 -11.43
C SER A 143 15.37 12.99 -12.71
N PRO A 144 16.40 12.27 -13.21
CA PRO A 144 17.11 12.68 -14.42
C PRO A 144 16.22 12.79 -15.67
N LEU A 145 15.20 11.95 -15.79
CA LEU A 145 14.22 12.07 -16.89
C LEU A 145 13.35 13.32 -16.74
N ALA A 146 12.91 13.66 -15.53
CA ALA A 146 12.18 14.89 -15.25
C ALA A 146 13.04 16.14 -15.52
N GLU A 147 14.31 16.12 -15.11
CA GLU A 147 15.30 17.18 -15.39
C GLU A 147 15.54 17.36 -16.90
N ARG A 148 15.62 16.25 -17.64
CA ARG A 148 15.73 16.31 -19.10
C ARG A 148 14.49 16.91 -19.75
N ALA A 149 13.30 16.63 -19.23
CA ALA A 149 12.05 17.21 -19.72
C ALA A 149 12.00 18.73 -19.45
N LEU A 150 12.54 19.18 -18.32
CA LEU A 150 12.65 20.60 -17.95
C LEU A 150 13.45 21.41 -18.97
N ALA A 151 14.49 20.84 -19.58
CA ALA A 151 15.25 21.52 -20.64
C ALA A 151 14.39 21.93 -21.85
N ASN A 152 13.28 21.23 -22.11
CA ASN A 152 12.35 21.58 -23.19
C ASN A 152 11.39 22.72 -22.82
N LEU A 153 11.28 23.08 -21.54
CA LEU A 153 10.44 24.19 -21.06
C LEU A 153 11.10 25.56 -21.25
N TYR A 154 12.43 25.58 -21.44
CA TYR A 154 13.17 26.80 -21.69
C TYR A 154 13.05 27.24 -23.16
N PRO A 155 12.94 28.56 -23.44
CA PRO A 155 12.99 29.07 -24.78
C PRO A 155 14.30 28.64 -25.46
N ARG A 156 14.21 28.00 -26.62
CA ARG A 156 15.40 27.72 -27.43
C ARG A 156 15.93 29.05 -27.95
N ARG A 157 17.19 29.37 -27.63
CA ARG A 157 17.89 30.46 -28.32
C ARG A 157 18.02 30.05 -29.79
N VAL A 158 17.34 30.81 -30.66
CA VAL A 158 17.48 30.75 -32.12
C VAL A 158 18.73 31.53 -32.50
#